data_AF-A0A7W0ZC65-F1
#
_entry.id   AF-A0A7W0ZC65-F1
#
_cell.length_a   1.000
_cell.length_b   1.000
_cell.length_c   1.000
_cell.angle_alpha   90.00
_cell.angle_beta   90.00
_cell.angle_gamma   90.00
#
_symmetry.space_group_name_H-M   'P 1'
#
loop_
_entity.id
_entity.type
_entity.pdbx_description
1 polymer ?
#
loop_
_entity_poly.entity_id
_entity_poly.type
_entity_poly.pdbx_seq_one_letter_code
_entity_poly.pdbx_strand_id
1 'polypeptide(L)'
;MSILDGSTFAVSDRRGDIDASPDRPHGFFYKDTRFLSRWKLTVDGIAPNVLSTESSDYFTAQFFLVPPSETIYKNPYLSVHRKRMVGEGFHEDVTVINHDNEPANVELRLEAAADFADLFEVKDELEKKGETYREIRDGVLVLGYRRQDFVRETLISVGEPAEVDVDGFSFRLELPPHGEWSTCVIVQPVADSACVVKYDHGDTVAKPNMKLSLAEWLEGAPELESDWDTLVHVYRRSLVDLAALRFYSEIIPGASLPAAGLPWFMTLFGRDSLVASYQALPFVPELAENTLRVLAARQGTKVDDFRDEEPGRILHELRFGELVHFGERPHSPYFGTSDATPFFLILLEELERWTGNTELARELEPAARAALGWIDEYGDRDGDGYVEYERRNVESGLENQCWKDSWNSIAYADGSLAATPLATCEIQGLVYDAKSRCARLAREVWDD
;
A
#
# COMPACT_ATOMS: atom_id res chain seq x y z
N MET A 1 13.95 5.70 -0.71
CA MET A 1 13.75 4.87 0.48
C MET A 1 12.25 4.74 0.68
N SER A 2 11.75 3.53 0.92
CA SER A 2 10.33 3.29 1.09
C SER A 2 10.10 2.50 2.36
N ILE A 3 9.18 2.97 3.19
CA ILE A 3 8.72 2.27 4.39
C ILE A 3 7.21 2.22 4.38
N LEU A 4 6.63 1.13 4.84
CA LEU A 4 5.20 0.86 4.77
C LEU A 4 4.69 0.10 5.98
N ASP A 5 3.41 0.27 6.26
CA ASP A 5 2.69 -0.46 7.29
C ASP A 5 1.19 -0.47 6.93
N GLY A 6 0.70 -1.63 6.48
CA GLY A 6 -0.66 -1.73 5.95
C GLY A 6 -0.85 -0.86 4.70
N SER A 7 -1.90 -0.05 4.68
CA SER A 7 -2.20 0.90 3.59
C SER A 7 -1.52 2.26 3.75
N THR A 8 -0.66 2.43 4.76
CA THR A 8 0.12 3.65 4.96
C THR A 8 1.56 3.44 4.54
N PHE A 9 2.13 4.39 3.80
CA PHE A 9 3.53 4.31 3.41
C PHE A 9 4.15 5.68 3.18
N ALA A 10 5.48 5.74 3.29
CA ALA A 10 6.27 6.92 2.98
C ALA A 10 7.38 6.57 1.98
N VAL A 11 7.49 7.36 0.92
CA VAL A 11 8.56 7.31 -0.07
C VAL A 11 9.34 8.61 -0.01
N SER A 12 10.64 8.52 0.25
CA SER A 12 11.55 9.66 0.39
C SER A 12 12.89 9.40 -0.27
N ASP A 13 13.75 10.41 -0.37
CA ASP A 13 15.12 10.23 -0.83
C ASP A 13 16.02 9.57 0.26
N ARG A 14 17.33 9.53 0.02
CA ARG A 14 18.30 8.96 0.98
C ARG A 14 18.60 9.86 2.19
N ARG A 15 18.11 11.10 2.20
CA ARG A 15 18.14 12.03 3.35
C ARG A 15 16.91 11.88 4.24
N GLY A 16 15.90 11.17 3.76
CA GLY A 16 14.57 11.12 4.35
C GLY A 16 13.67 12.27 3.88
N ASP A 17 14.12 13.08 2.92
CA ASP A 17 13.33 14.20 2.42
C ASP A 17 12.26 13.73 1.43
N ILE A 18 11.07 14.31 1.57
CA ILE A 18 9.97 14.16 0.62
C ILE A 18 9.93 15.43 -0.22
N ASP A 19 9.96 15.24 -1.54
CA ASP A 19 9.84 16.31 -2.53
C ASP A 19 9.20 15.71 -3.77
N ALA A 20 7.87 15.80 -3.81
CA ALA A 20 7.07 15.25 -4.89
C ALA A 20 7.32 16.00 -6.20
N SER A 21 7.50 15.26 -7.28
CA SER A 21 7.54 15.77 -8.65
C SER A 21 6.96 14.72 -9.61
N PRO A 22 6.62 15.07 -10.86
CA PRO A 22 6.11 14.10 -11.83
C PRO A 22 7.04 12.89 -12.03
N ASP A 23 8.35 13.08 -11.91
CA ASP A 23 9.37 12.02 -12.02
C ASP A 23 9.67 11.31 -10.68
N ARG A 24 9.19 11.84 -9.55
CA ARG A 24 9.48 11.31 -8.22
C ARG A 24 8.20 11.15 -7.42
N PRO A 25 7.72 9.90 -7.23
CA PRO A 25 6.54 9.62 -6.42
C PRO A 25 6.85 9.68 -4.92
N HIS A 26 7.64 10.66 -4.49
CA HIS A 26 7.86 10.92 -3.08
C HIS A 26 6.56 11.39 -2.45
N GLY A 27 6.31 10.92 -1.24
CA GLY A 27 5.14 11.32 -0.48
C GLY A 27 4.96 10.50 0.77
N PHE A 28 4.12 11.02 1.65
CA PHE A 28 3.46 10.23 2.68
C PHE A 28 2.03 9.97 2.22
N PHE A 29 1.64 8.69 2.16
CA PHE A 29 0.39 8.26 1.57
C PHE A 29 -0.44 7.45 2.57
N TYR A 30 -1.75 7.68 2.53
CA TYR A 30 -2.73 6.95 3.31
C TYR A 30 -4.03 6.89 2.51
N LYS A 31 -4.66 5.71 2.41
CA LYS A 31 -5.94 5.51 1.69
C LYS A 31 -5.98 6.18 0.31
N ASP A 32 -5.05 5.81 -0.58
CA ASP A 32 -4.90 6.33 -1.96
C ASP A 32 -4.67 7.84 -2.10
N THR A 33 -4.38 8.57 -1.00
CA THR A 33 -4.17 10.03 -0.98
C THR A 33 -2.76 10.38 -0.49
N ARG A 34 -2.10 11.34 -1.13
CA ARG A 34 -0.80 11.90 -0.69
C ARG A 34 -0.96 12.99 0.38
N PHE A 35 -0.82 12.63 1.65
CA PHE A 35 -0.94 13.54 2.80
C PHE A 35 0.29 14.43 3.04
N LEU A 36 1.47 14.07 2.53
CA LEU A 36 2.60 15.01 2.39
C LEU A 36 3.21 14.89 1.00
N SER A 37 3.36 16.03 0.34
CA SER A 37 4.12 16.19 -0.91
C SER A 37 5.48 16.83 -0.69
N ARG A 38 5.69 17.45 0.48
CA ARG A 38 6.97 18.01 0.90
C ARG A 38 7.24 17.74 2.38
N TRP A 39 8.46 17.29 2.67
CA TRP A 39 9.00 17.10 4.02
C TRP A 39 10.51 17.25 3.96
N LYS A 40 11.04 18.44 4.25
CA LYS A 40 12.47 18.75 4.05
C LYS A 40 13.11 19.27 5.31
N LEU A 41 14.25 18.68 5.66
CA LEU A 41 15.06 19.13 6.78
C LEU A 41 16.29 19.90 6.28
N THR A 42 16.50 21.10 6.83
CA THR A 42 17.70 21.90 6.57
C THR A 42 18.36 22.35 7.87
N VAL A 43 19.69 22.46 7.86
CA VAL A 43 20.49 23.04 8.95
C VAL A 43 21.10 24.33 8.42
N ASP A 44 20.82 25.45 9.10
CA ASP A 44 21.21 26.80 8.69
C ASP A 44 20.81 27.13 7.24
N GLY A 45 19.62 26.68 6.85
CA GLY A 45 19.07 26.85 5.50
C GLY A 45 19.70 25.96 4.41
N ILE A 46 20.60 25.04 4.78
CA ILE A 46 21.29 24.15 3.86
C ILE A 46 20.83 22.70 4.06
N ALA A 47 20.52 22.00 2.97
CA ALA A 47 20.21 20.57 3.02
C ALA A 47 21.45 19.74 3.39
N PRO A 48 21.37 18.85 4.39
CA PRO A 48 22.52 18.05 4.80
C PRO A 48 22.87 16.95 3.77
N ASN A 49 24.11 16.49 3.82
CA ASN A 49 24.61 15.38 3.01
C ASN A 49 24.34 14.03 3.70
N VAL A 50 24.13 12.99 2.90
CA VAL A 50 23.92 11.63 3.38
C VAL A 50 25.26 11.01 3.76
N LEU A 51 25.39 10.55 5.01
CA LEU A 51 26.50 9.70 5.45
C LEU A 51 26.13 8.22 5.23
N SER A 52 24.99 7.80 5.78
CA SER A 52 24.43 6.45 5.59
C SER A 52 22.90 6.47 5.70
N THR A 53 22.28 5.43 5.17
CA THR A 53 20.84 5.19 5.26
C THR A 53 20.65 3.72 5.59
N GLU A 54 19.85 3.41 6.59
CA GLU A 54 19.60 2.05 7.05
C GLU A 54 18.09 1.80 7.19
N SER A 55 17.64 0.59 6.87
CA SER A 55 16.32 0.07 7.23
C SER A 55 16.51 -1.10 8.17
N SER A 56 16.08 -0.96 9.42
CA SER A 56 16.07 -2.06 10.38
C SER A 56 14.84 -2.96 10.21
N ASP A 57 13.73 -2.39 9.73
CA ASP A 57 12.45 -3.08 9.48
C ASP A 57 11.74 -2.43 8.28
N TYR A 58 10.72 -3.07 7.70
CA TYR A 58 9.99 -2.54 6.54
C TYR A 58 9.16 -1.28 6.83
N PHE A 59 8.87 -1.00 8.10
CA PHE A 59 8.17 0.21 8.53
C PHE A 59 9.12 1.27 9.15
N THR A 60 10.42 1.01 9.27
CA THR A 60 11.40 1.90 9.92
C THR A 60 12.60 2.21 9.05
N ALA A 61 12.96 3.50 8.94
CA ALA A 61 14.16 3.97 8.27
C ALA A 61 14.97 4.91 9.16
N GLN A 62 16.29 4.79 9.11
CA GLN A 62 17.24 5.68 9.77
C GLN A 62 18.12 6.38 8.75
N PHE A 63 18.31 7.68 8.95
CA PHE A 63 19.08 8.56 8.07
C PHE A 63 20.15 9.26 8.91
N PHE A 64 21.41 9.00 8.60
CA PHE A 64 22.55 9.65 9.23
C PHE A 64 23.09 10.70 8.28
N LEU A 65 23.00 11.96 8.69
CA LEU A 65 23.24 13.12 7.87
C LEU A 65 24.30 14.01 8.51
N VAL A 66 24.99 14.78 7.69
CA VAL A 66 25.98 15.77 8.13
C VAL A 66 25.79 17.06 7.34
N PRO A 67 25.90 18.25 7.93
CA PRO A 67 25.91 19.48 7.15
C PRO A 67 27.02 19.46 6.10
N PRO A 68 26.85 20.10 4.93
CA PRO A 68 27.89 20.15 3.93
C PRO A 68 29.13 20.83 4.49
N SER A 69 30.30 20.21 4.30
CA SER A 69 31.55 20.85 4.69
C SER A 69 31.93 21.92 3.68
N GLU A 70 32.39 23.07 4.15
CA GLU A 70 32.91 24.16 3.31
C GLU A 70 34.16 23.72 2.52
N THR A 71 34.92 22.73 3.02
CA THR A 71 36.13 22.21 2.37
C THR A 71 36.33 20.73 2.63
N ILE A 72 36.99 20.01 1.72
CA ILE A 72 37.36 18.59 1.90
C ILE A 72 38.33 18.34 3.07
N TYR A 73 38.89 19.39 3.68
CA TYR A 73 39.87 19.32 4.77
C TYR A 73 39.25 19.53 6.15
N LYS A 74 37.98 19.93 6.23
CA LYS A 74 37.26 20.10 7.50
C LYS A 74 36.22 19.00 7.64
N ASN A 75 36.36 18.18 8.68
CA ASN A 75 35.33 17.21 9.01
C ASN A 75 34.06 17.95 9.44
N PRO A 76 32.86 17.46 9.07
CA PRO A 76 31.63 17.99 9.62
C PRO A 76 31.65 17.83 11.14
N TYR A 77 31.38 18.91 11.86
CA TYR A 77 31.37 18.95 13.32
C TYR A 77 29.98 18.67 13.90
N LEU A 78 28.96 18.57 13.04
CA LEU A 78 27.59 18.24 13.42
C LEU A 78 27.14 16.98 12.69
N SER A 79 26.34 16.17 13.36
CA SER A 79 25.53 15.14 12.71
C SER A 79 24.04 15.35 13.01
N VAL A 80 23.20 14.98 12.05
CA VAL A 80 21.74 14.94 12.19
C VAL A 80 21.30 13.51 11.96
N HIS A 81 20.63 12.91 12.94
CA HIS A 81 20.07 11.58 12.84
C HIS A 81 18.55 11.71 12.75
N ARG A 82 17.95 11.08 11.74
CA ARG A 82 16.50 10.97 11.61
C ARG A 82 16.11 9.51 11.73
N LYS A 83 15.17 9.17 12.60
CA LYS A 83 14.59 7.83 12.67
C LYS A 83 13.09 7.95 12.41
N ARG A 84 12.65 7.48 11.24
CA ARG A 84 11.25 7.50 10.82
C ARG A 84 10.60 6.14 10.97
N MET A 85 9.41 6.10 11.54
CA MET A 85 8.58 4.91 11.69
C MET A 85 7.18 5.21 11.13
N VAL A 86 6.69 4.41 10.19
CA VAL A 86 5.34 4.54 9.61
C VAL A 86 4.35 3.63 10.33
N GLY A 87 3.10 4.09 10.41
CA GLY A 87 1.96 3.41 11.01
C GLY A 87 0.65 3.98 10.46
N GLU A 88 -0.37 4.27 11.28
CA GLU A 88 -1.52 5.08 10.83
C GLU A 88 -1.18 6.59 10.87
N GLY A 89 -0.11 6.97 10.18
CA GLY A 89 0.67 8.18 10.44
C GLY A 89 2.15 7.90 10.29
N PHE A 90 3.01 8.86 10.63
CA PHE A 90 4.39 8.53 10.95
C PHE A 90 4.93 9.35 12.10
N HIS A 91 5.92 8.77 12.78
CA HIS A 91 6.72 9.40 13.80
C HIS A 91 8.15 9.54 13.29
N GLU A 92 8.75 10.69 13.53
CA GLU A 92 10.16 10.94 13.22
C GLU A 92 10.88 11.51 14.45
N ASP A 93 11.87 10.77 14.95
CA ASP A 93 12.83 11.32 15.90
C ASP A 93 13.92 12.04 15.11
N VAL A 94 14.24 13.27 15.53
CA VAL A 94 15.34 14.07 14.97
C VAL A 94 16.30 14.40 16.09
N THR A 95 17.55 13.97 15.93
CA THR A 95 18.65 14.25 16.88
C THR A 95 19.74 15.03 16.17
N VAL A 96 20.23 16.11 16.78
CA VAL A 96 21.37 16.90 16.32
C VAL A 96 22.48 16.80 17.36
N ILE A 97 23.67 16.38 16.94
CA ILE A 97 24.83 16.15 17.83
C ILE A 97 25.98 17.05 17.38
N ASN A 98 26.52 17.82 18.31
CA ASN A 98 27.77 18.54 18.15
C ASN A 98 28.94 17.64 18.56
N HIS A 99 29.89 17.43 17.65
CA HIS A 99 31.09 16.61 17.87
C HIS A 99 32.34 17.47 18.17
N ASP A 100 32.21 18.80 18.19
CA ASP A 100 33.32 19.71 18.46
C ASP A 100 33.50 20.00 19.96
N ASN A 101 34.67 20.58 20.28
CA ASN A 101 34.99 21.07 21.62
C ASN A 101 34.47 22.48 21.91
N GLU A 102 33.85 23.14 20.92
CA GLU A 102 33.27 24.47 21.02
C GLU A 102 31.74 24.40 20.92
N PRO A 103 30.99 25.32 21.56
CA PRO A 103 29.55 25.37 21.41
C PRO A 103 29.13 25.74 19.98
N ALA A 104 28.01 25.19 19.52
CA ALA A 104 27.44 25.44 18.21
C ALA A 104 26.04 26.04 18.33
N ASN A 105 25.78 27.11 17.57
CA ASN A 105 24.44 27.68 17.41
C ASN A 105 23.96 27.33 16.00
N VAL A 106 22.84 26.63 15.90
CA VAL A 106 22.30 26.17 14.62
C VAL A 106 20.80 26.40 14.55
N GLU A 107 20.31 26.73 13.36
CA GLU A 107 18.89 26.74 13.04
C GLU A 107 18.53 25.45 12.30
N LEU A 108 17.68 24.63 12.92
CA LEU A 108 17.07 23.48 12.27
C LEU A 108 15.70 23.88 11.75
N ARG A 109 15.46 23.68 10.45
CA ARG A 109 14.16 23.94 9.81
C ARG A 109 13.60 22.66 9.21
N LEU A 110 12.32 22.41 9.49
CA LEU A 110 11.54 21.32 8.91
C LEU A 110 10.37 21.90 8.11
N GLU A 111 10.46 21.86 6.78
CA GLU A 111 9.41 22.32 5.88
C GLU A 111 8.39 21.21 5.59
N ALA A 112 7.10 21.56 5.58
CA ALA A 112 6.02 20.63 5.28
C ALA A 112 5.02 21.22 4.27
N ALA A 113 4.58 20.40 3.31
CA ALA A 113 3.47 20.75 2.43
C ALA A 113 2.71 19.48 1.98
N ALA A 114 1.46 19.68 1.59
CA ALA A 114 0.56 18.65 1.12
C ALA A 114 -0.19 19.16 -0.11
N ASP A 115 -0.38 18.28 -1.10
CA ASP A 115 -1.25 18.52 -2.26
C ASP A 115 -2.49 17.62 -2.27
N PHE A 116 -2.54 16.62 -1.37
CA PHE A 116 -3.63 15.67 -1.26
C PHE A 116 -3.93 14.94 -2.57
N ALA A 117 -2.92 14.79 -3.44
CA ALA A 117 -3.08 14.16 -4.74
C ALA A 117 -3.65 12.75 -4.58
N ASP A 118 -4.73 12.48 -5.33
CA ASP A 118 -5.27 11.15 -5.51
C ASP A 118 -4.34 10.36 -6.44
N LEU A 119 -4.25 9.06 -6.19
CA LEU A 119 -3.52 8.11 -7.02
C LEU A 119 -3.71 8.32 -8.54
N PHE A 120 -4.97 8.46 -8.97
CA PHE A 120 -5.32 8.61 -10.38
C PHE A 120 -4.97 10.00 -10.90
N GLU A 121 -5.02 11.04 -10.08
CA GLU A 121 -4.59 12.38 -10.49
C GLU A 121 -3.08 12.44 -10.75
N VAL A 122 -2.28 11.70 -9.97
CA VAL A 122 -0.83 11.61 -10.22
C VAL A 122 -0.55 10.80 -11.49
N LYS A 123 -1.30 9.70 -11.71
CA LYS A 123 -1.11 8.84 -12.88
C LYS A 123 -1.55 9.51 -14.19
N ASP A 124 -2.68 10.22 -14.15
CA ASP A 124 -3.34 10.78 -15.34
C ASP A 124 -3.14 12.31 -15.47
N GLU A 125 -2.27 12.90 -14.63
CA GLU A 125 -1.94 14.35 -14.60
C GLU A 125 -3.18 15.27 -14.51
N LEU A 126 -4.14 14.91 -13.67
CA LEU A 126 -5.40 15.65 -13.52
C LEU A 126 -5.25 16.85 -12.57
N GLU A 127 -6.00 17.91 -12.85
CA GLU A 127 -6.08 19.08 -11.97
C GLU A 127 -6.98 18.83 -10.75
N LYS A 128 -6.53 19.30 -9.57
CA LYS A 128 -7.31 19.26 -8.33
C LYS A 128 -8.53 20.17 -8.40
N LYS A 129 -9.68 19.65 -7.97
CA LYS A 129 -10.98 20.36 -8.03
C LYS A 129 -11.37 21.09 -6.73
N GLY A 130 -10.81 20.71 -5.59
CA GLY A 130 -11.08 21.32 -4.29
C GLY A 130 -10.13 22.45 -3.92
N GLU A 131 -10.26 22.93 -2.68
CA GLU A 131 -9.47 24.02 -2.13
C GLU A 131 -8.51 23.50 -1.06
N THR A 132 -7.27 23.97 -1.09
CA THR A 132 -6.28 23.70 -0.05
C THR A 132 -6.21 24.85 0.95
N TYR A 133 -5.90 24.53 2.21
CA TYR A 133 -5.68 25.51 3.27
C TYR A 133 -4.53 25.09 4.18
N ARG A 134 -3.96 26.06 4.88
CA ARG A 134 -2.91 25.85 5.88
C ARG A 134 -3.19 26.75 7.06
N GLU A 135 -3.14 26.20 8.26
CA GLU A 135 -3.33 26.96 9.49
C GLU A 135 -2.61 26.33 10.67
N ILE A 136 -2.55 27.07 11.78
CA ILE A 136 -1.95 26.60 13.03
C ILE A 136 -3.08 26.55 14.07
N ARG A 137 -3.35 25.36 14.60
CA ARG A 137 -4.34 25.13 15.67
C ARG A 137 -3.61 24.68 16.92
N ASP A 138 -3.61 25.50 17.98
CA ASP A 138 -3.00 25.14 19.27
C ASP A 138 -1.53 24.64 19.17
N GLY A 139 -0.73 25.24 18.28
CA GLY A 139 0.66 24.84 18.03
C GLY A 139 0.86 23.66 17.09
N VAL A 140 -0.22 23.07 16.57
CA VAL A 140 -0.22 22.02 15.54
C VAL A 140 -0.33 22.66 14.16
N LEU A 141 0.57 22.32 13.24
CA LEU A 141 0.46 22.70 11.84
C LEU A 141 -0.58 21.81 11.16
N VAL A 142 -1.61 22.44 10.59
CA VAL A 142 -2.67 21.78 9.85
C VAL A 142 -2.53 22.12 8.37
N LEU A 143 -2.28 21.10 7.56
CA LEU A 143 -2.42 21.17 6.11
C LEU A 143 -3.76 20.54 5.74
N GLY A 144 -4.57 21.18 4.91
CA GLY A 144 -5.92 20.72 4.64
C GLY A 144 -6.33 20.82 3.18
N TYR A 145 -7.26 19.96 2.79
CA TYR A 145 -7.95 19.96 1.51
C TYR A 145 -9.44 19.72 1.73
N ARG A 146 -10.27 20.47 1.01
CA ARG A 146 -11.71 20.28 1.01
C ARG A 146 -12.27 20.36 -0.40
N ARG A 147 -13.10 19.38 -0.73
CA ARG A 147 -14.03 19.43 -1.85
C ARG A 147 -15.39 18.96 -1.36
N GLN A 148 -16.35 19.87 -1.22
CA GLN A 148 -17.68 19.56 -0.70
C GLN A 148 -17.61 18.80 0.65
N ASP A 149 -18.11 17.56 0.71
CA ASP A 149 -18.09 16.68 1.88
C ASP A 149 -16.79 15.86 2.03
N PHE A 150 -15.92 15.87 1.02
CA PHE A 150 -14.61 15.23 1.07
C PHE A 150 -13.58 16.16 1.72
N VAL A 151 -13.12 15.78 2.91
CA VAL A 151 -12.12 16.54 3.67
C VAL A 151 -10.93 15.65 4.00
N ARG A 152 -9.73 16.19 3.82
CA ARG A 152 -8.46 15.56 4.21
C ARG A 152 -7.61 16.58 4.95
N GLU A 153 -7.04 16.19 6.09
CA GLU A 153 -6.07 17.02 6.82
C GLU A 153 -4.82 16.22 7.18
N THR A 154 -3.71 16.91 7.29
CA THR A 154 -2.47 16.39 7.86
C THR A 154 -2.14 17.25 9.08
N LEU A 155 -2.19 16.64 10.26
CA LEU A 155 -1.85 17.28 11.53
C LEU A 155 -0.40 16.98 11.86
N ILE A 156 0.41 18.01 12.10
CA ILE A 156 1.83 17.87 12.41
C ILE A 156 2.10 18.51 13.77
N SER A 157 2.67 17.75 14.69
CA SER A 157 3.05 18.23 16.02
C SER A 157 4.49 17.84 16.36
N VAL A 158 5.12 18.63 17.22
CA VAL A 158 6.52 18.47 17.65
C VAL A 158 6.59 18.39 19.17
N GLY A 159 7.51 17.58 19.68
CA GLY A 159 7.64 17.33 21.13
C GLY A 159 8.39 18.43 21.88
N GLU A 160 9.23 19.20 21.18
CA GLU A 160 10.00 20.32 21.74
C GLU A 160 9.44 21.67 21.28
N PRO A 161 9.61 22.75 22.06
CA PRO A 161 9.20 24.10 21.64
C PRO A 161 9.85 24.51 20.31
N ALA A 162 9.01 24.95 19.38
CA ALA A 162 9.43 25.41 18.05
C ALA A 162 8.76 26.73 17.67
N GLU A 163 9.40 27.51 16.81
CA GLU A 163 8.73 28.57 16.07
C GLU A 163 7.94 27.90 14.92
N VAL A 164 6.61 27.99 14.97
CA VAL A 164 5.71 27.36 13.99
C VAL A 164 5.14 28.42 13.06
N ASP A 165 5.20 28.17 11.75
CA ASP A 165 4.50 28.94 10.73
C ASP A 165 3.70 28.01 9.80
N VAL A 166 3.07 28.57 8.77
CA VAL A 166 2.21 27.80 7.85
C VAL A 166 2.99 26.87 6.90
N ASP A 167 4.32 26.96 6.88
CA ASP A 167 5.21 26.16 6.03
C ASP A 167 6.07 25.17 6.84
N GLY A 168 6.02 25.18 8.18
CA GLY A 168 6.76 24.22 9.00
C GLY A 168 7.18 24.70 10.38
N PHE A 169 8.29 24.12 10.86
CA PHE A 169 8.82 24.29 12.22
C PHE A 169 10.30 24.72 12.18
N SER A 170 10.66 25.74 12.95
CA SER A 170 12.04 26.18 13.17
C SER A 170 12.47 25.97 14.62
N PHE A 171 13.65 25.41 14.82
CA PHE A 171 14.29 25.22 16.12
C PHE A 171 15.63 25.95 16.15
N ARG A 172 15.82 26.86 17.10
CA ARG A 172 17.12 27.51 17.35
C ARG A 172 17.81 26.76 18.48
N LEU A 173 18.90 26.06 18.14
CA LEU A 173 19.60 25.16 19.05
C LEU A 173 20.90 25.80 19.52
N GLU A 174 21.12 25.82 20.82
CA GLU A 174 22.41 26.11 21.45
C GLU A 174 22.99 24.79 21.96
N LEU A 175 23.93 24.20 21.21
CA LEU A 175 24.53 22.90 21.52
C LEU A 175 25.86 23.10 22.25
N PRO A 176 26.03 22.62 23.49
CA PRO A 176 27.34 22.60 24.16
C PRO A 176 28.39 21.79 23.37
N PRO A 177 29.68 21.92 23.72
CA PRO A 177 30.71 20.97 23.29
C PRO A 177 30.27 19.53 23.57
N HIS A 178 30.34 18.65 22.57
CA HIS A 178 29.87 17.25 22.66
C HIS A 178 28.39 17.09 23.05
N GLY A 179 27.60 18.16 22.95
CA GLY A 179 26.19 18.18 23.33
C GLY A 179 25.26 17.64 22.25
N GLU A 180 24.09 17.19 22.67
CA GLU A 180 23.02 16.72 21.79
C GLU A 180 21.69 17.44 22.09
N TRP A 181 20.85 17.54 21.06
CA TRP A 181 19.46 17.93 21.15
C TRP A 181 18.61 16.94 20.37
N SER A 182 17.43 16.61 20.87
CA SER A 182 16.49 15.73 20.18
C SER A 182 15.06 16.23 20.28
N THR A 183 14.25 15.98 19.25
CA THR A 183 12.80 16.13 19.28
C THR A 183 12.13 14.96 18.58
N CYS A 184 10.85 14.75 18.85
CA CYS A 184 10.00 13.86 18.09
C CYS A 184 8.96 14.67 17.31
N VAL A 185 8.63 14.19 16.11
CA VAL A 185 7.67 14.80 15.21
C VAL A 185 6.63 13.78 14.84
N ILE A 186 5.36 14.12 15.03
CA ILE A 186 4.21 13.26 14.72
C ILE A 186 3.47 13.86 13.54
N VAL A 187 3.27 13.05 12.50
CA VAL A 187 2.46 13.38 11.32
C VAL A 187 1.26 12.43 11.26
N GLN A 188 0.07 13.01 11.38
CA GLN A 188 -1.20 12.28 11.46
C GLN A 188 -2.10 12.63 10.28
N PRO A 189 -2.44 11.67 9.40
CA PRO A 189 -3.45 11.85 8.38
C PRO A 189 -4.85 11.81 9.01
N VAL A 190 -5.74 12.64 8.50
CA VAL A 190 -7.16 12.69 8.84
C VAL A 190 -7.95 12.49 7.57
N ALA A 191 -8.66 11.36 7.49
CA ALA A 191 -9.62 11.06 6.44
C ALA A 191 -11.03 11.09 7.03
N ASP A 192 -11.71 9.95 7.12
CA ASP A 192 -13.08 9.86 7.67
C ASP A 192 -13.09 9.91 9.20
N SER A 193 -11.98 9.48 9.82
CA SER A 193 -11.65 9.67 11.22
C SER A 193 -10.16 10.00 11.36
N ALA A 194 -9.79 10.64 12.46
CA ALA A 194 -8.39 10.84 12.79
C ALA A 194 -7.78 9.48 13.19
N CYS A 195 -6.71 9.08 12.50
CA CYS A 195 -5.96 7.87 12.82
C CYS A 195 -5.29 7.98 14.19
N VAL A 196 -5.16 6.88 14.93
CA VAL A 196 -4.37 6.90 16.16
C VAL A 196 -2.92 6.63 15.77
N VAL A 197 -2.07 7.66 15.86
CA VAL A 197 -0.63 7.50 15.59
C VAL A 197 -0.04 6.45 16.52
N LYS A 198 0.79 5.56 15.96
CA LYS A 198 1.35 4.40 16.70
C LYS A 198 2.38 4.79 17.74
N TYR A 199 2.95 5.98 17.60
CA TYR A 199 3.97 6.51 18.48
C TYR A 199 3.51 7.91 18.90
N ASP A 200 3.44 8.11 20.20
CA ASP A 200 3.22 9.40 20.83
C ASP A 200 4.57 10.07 21.17
N HIS A 201 4.52 11.32 21.60
CA HIS A 201 5.73 12.03 22.03
C HIS A 201 6.37 11.32 23.22
N GLY A 202 7.63 10.91 23.07
CA GLY A 202 8.39 10.19 24.11
C GLY A 202 8.21 8.67 24.14
N ASP A 203 7.44 8.08 23.22
CA ASP A 203 7.35 6.62 23.10
C ASP A 203 8.67 6.03 22.58
N THR A 204 9.27 5.11 23.36
CA THR A 204 10.44 4.32 22.92
C THR A 204 10.03 2.98 22.26
N VAL A 205 8.75 2.62 22.37
CA VAL A 205 8.16 1.37 21.88
C VAL A 205 6.85 1.71 21.17
N ALA A 206 6.66 1.14 19.98
CA ALA A 206 5.43 1.32 19.21
C ALA A 206 4.22 0.80 19.99
N LYS A 207 3.09 1.52 19.94
CA LYS A 207 1.79 0.93 20.30
C LYS A 207 1.50 -0.18 19.28
N PRO A 208 1.31 -1.44 19.73
CA PRO A 208 1.13 -2.56 18.82
C PRO A 208 -0.18 -2.43 18.04
N ASN A 209 -0.12 -2.57 16.71
CA ASN A 209 -1.32 -2.69 15.87
C ASN A 209 -1.31 -3.90 14.92
N MET A 210 -0.14 -4.50 14.67
CA MET A 210 -0.06 -5.76 13.96
C MET A 210 -0.29 -6.85 14.99
N LYS A 211 -1.32 -7.68 14.76
CA LYS A 211 -1.61 -8.82 15.62
C LYS A 211 -0.45 -9.82 15.69
N LEU A 212 0.39 -9.85 14.66
CA LEU A 212 1.57 -10.69 14.53
C LEU A 212 2.80 -9.81 14.30
N SER A 213 3.77 -9.87 15.20
CA SER A 213 5.10 -9.30 15.03
C SER A 213 5.83 -9.95 13.86
N LEU A 214 6.85 -9.28 13.31
CA LEU A 214 7.69 -9.87 12.28
C LEU A 214 8.39 -11.15 12.77
N ALA A 215 8.72 -11.23 14.07
CA ALA A 215 9.30 -12.43 14.66
C ALA A 215 8.31 -13.62 14.59
N GLU A 216 7.09 -13.43 15.08
CA GLU A 216 6.04 -14.47 15.04
C GLU A 216 5.72 -14.90 13.60
N TRP A 217 5.75 -13.97 12.65
CA TRP A 217 5.55 -14.26 11.23
C TRP A 217 6.64 -15.17 10.67
N LEU A 218 7.90 -14.86 10.97
CA LEU A 218 9.04 -15.65 10.52
C LEU A 218 9.07 -17.02 11.19
N GLU A 219 8.68 -17.11 12.47
CA GLU A 219 8.56 -18.39 13.20
C GLU A 219 7.44 -19.29 12.67
N GLY A 220 6.39 -18.71 12.08
CA GLY A 220 5.29 -19.45 11.49
C GLY A 220 5.60 -20.08 10.12
N ALA A 221 6.65 -19.63 9.44
CA ALA A 221 7.04 -20.15 8.13
C ALA A 221 8.00 -21.36 8.26
N PRO A 222 8.07 -22.25 7.26
CA PRO A 222 9.04 -23.34 7.25
C PRO A 222 10.49 -22.84 7.37
N GLU A 223 11.35 -23.60 8.04
CA GLU A 223 12.78 -23.31 8.06
C GLU A 223 13.46 -23.88 6.81
N LEU A 224 14.31 -23.08 6.17
CA LEU A 224 15.11 -23.50 5.01
C LEU A 224 16.56 -23.73 5.43
N GLU A 225 16.98 -25.00 5.41
CA GLU A 225 18.39 -25.38 5.52
C GLU A 225 19.00 -25.59 4.13
N SER A 226 20.12 -24.91 3.86
CA SER A 226 20.87 -25.05 2.61
C SER A 226 22.34 -24.69 2.85
N ASP A 227 23.24 -25.34 2.11
CA ASP A 227 24.66 -24.97 2.02
C ASP A 227 24.90 -23.72 1.15
N TRP A 228 23.86 -23.19 0.51
CA TRP A 228 23.94 -21.98 -0.28
C TRP A 228 23.38 -20.77 0.47
N ASP A 229 24.27 -20.00 1.10
CA ASP A 229 23.93 -18.81 1.91
C ASP A 229 23.02 -17.80 1.20
N THR A 230 23.22 -17.61 -0.13
CA THR A 230 22.39 -16.70 -0.91
C THR A 230 20.93 -17.14 -0.93
N LEU A 231 20.66 -18.44 -1.03
CA LEU A 231 19.30 -18.97 -1.05
C LEU A 231 18.62 -18.78 0.31
N VAL A 232 19.35 -19.01 1.42
CA VAL A 232 18.86 -18.77 2.78
C VAL A 232 18.51 -17.28 2.97
N HIS A 233 19.37 -16.38 2.46
CA HIS A 233 19.10 -14.95 2.53
C HIS A 233 17.90 -14.52 1.69
N VAL A 234 17.79 -15.02 0.45
CA VAL A 234 16.65 -14.74 -0.44
C VAL A 234 15.35 -15.25 0.18
N TYR A 235 15.33 -16.47 0.72
CA TYR A 235 14.16 -17.03 1.39
C TYR A 235 13.69 -16.17 2.56
N ARG A 236 14.60 -15.83 3.48
CA ARG A 236 14.30 -14.98 4.62
C ARG A 236 13.80 -13.61 4.17
N ARG A 237 14.42 -13.02 3.13
CA ARG A 237 14.01 -11.73 2.60
C ARG A 237 12.62 -11.78 1.98
N SER A 238 12.30 -12.82 1.22
CA SER A 238 10.97 -13.02 0.64
C SER A 238 9.87 -13.10 1.71
N LEU A 239 10.12 -13.77 2.84
CA LEU A 239 9.18 -13.79 3.96
C LEU A 239 8.98 -12.41 4.59
N VAL A 240 10.06 -11.63 4.75
CA VAL A 240 9.99 -10.24 5.24
C VAL A 240 9.22 -9.36 4.25
N ASP A 241 9.46 -9.51 2.95
CA ASP A 241 8.76 -8.73 1.92
C ASP A 241 7.27 -9.10 1.85
N LEU A 242 6.91 -10.37 2.01
CA LEU A 242 5.51 -10.80 2.17
C LEU A 242 4.88 -10.21 3.43
N ALA A 243 5.60 -10.19 4.56
CA ALA A 243 5.11 -9.58 5.80
C ALA A 243 4.82 -8.09 5.61
N ALA A 244 5.72 -7.40 4.91
CA ALA A 244 5.66 -5.98 4.63
C ALA A 244 4.48 -5.60 3.73
N LEU A 245 4.20 -6.42 2.71
CA LEU A 245 3.12 -6.19 1.76
C LEU A 245 1.73 -6.56 2.30
N ARG A 246 1.57 -6.77 3.61
CA ARG A 246 0.25 -7.05 4.20
C ARG A 246 -0.50 -5.76 4.50
N PHE A 247 -1.80 -5.75 4.19
CA PHE A 247 -2.74 -4.81 4.77
C PHE A 247 -3.90 -5.55 5.43
N TYR A 248 -4.62 -4.86 6.32
CA TYR A 248 -5.73 -5.44 7.05
C TYR A 248 -7.07 -5.03 6.45
N SER A 249 -7.98 -6.00 6.36
CA SER A 249 -9.33 -5.78 5.87
C SER A 249 -10.16 -4.95 6.84
N GLU A 250 -10.88 -3.94 6.31
CA GLU A 250 -11.86 -3.16 7.10
C GLU A 250 -13.13 -3.97 7.43
N ILE A 251 -13.46 -5.00 6.63
CA ILE A 251 -14.70 -5.76 6.79
C ILE A 251 -14.54 -7.05 7.60
N ILE A 252 -13.33 -7.61 7.66
CA ILE A 252 -13.02 -8.81 8.46
C ILE A 252 -11.88 -8.46 9.42
N PRO A 253 -12.20 -8.13 10.68
CA PRO A 253 -11.21 -7.65 11.65
C PRO A 253 -10.03 -8.60 11.87
N GLY A 254 -8.84 -8.17 11.47
CA GLY A 254 -7.59 -8.91 11.63
C GLY A 254 -7.25 -9.87 10.50
N ALA A 255 -8.07 -9.98 9.46
CA ALA A 255 -7.68 -10.67 8.24
C ALA A 255 -6.65 -9.81 7.49
N SER A 256 -5.46 -10.38 7.26
CA SER A 256 -4.38 -9.73 6.52
C SER A 256 -4.26 -10.31 5.11
N LEU A 257 -3.97 -9.45 4.15
CA LEU A 257 -3.99 -9.75 2.72
C LEU A 257 -2.75 -9.17 2.04
N PRO A 258 -2.19 -9.85 1.03
CA PRO A 258 -1.11 -9.27 0.24
C PRO A 258 -1.64 -8.14 -0.65
N ALA A 259 -1.00 -6.98 -0.54
CA ALA A 259 -1.12 -5.86 -1.48
C ALA A 259 -0.34 -6.15 -2.76
N ALA A 260 -0.75 -5.53 -3.86
CA ALA A 260 -0.08 -5.67 -5.16
C ALA A 260 1.25 -4.90 -5.24
N GLY A 261 1.43 -3.84 -4.45
CA GLY A 261 2.75 -3.22 -4.24
C GLY A 261 2.79 -1.70 -4.20
N LEU A 262 3.97 -1.16 -3.91
CA LEU A 262 4.22 0.28 -3.79
C LEU A 262 4.54 0.95 -5.14
N PRO A 263 4.31 2.27 -5.26
CA PRO A 263 3.45 3.08 -4.40
C PRO A 263 1.97 2.96 -4.82
N TRP A 264 1.68 2.45 -6.02
CA TRP A 264 0.37 2.67 -6.64
C TRP A 264 -0.69 1.61 -6.33
N PHE A 265 -0.30 0.49 -5.73
CA PHE A 265 -1.12 -0.72 -5.63
C PHE A 265 -1.21 -1.25 -4.19
N MET A 266 -1.08 -0.35 -3.20
CA MET A 266 -1.21 -0.64 -1.76
C MET A 266 -2.67 -0.73 -1.31
N THR A 267 -3.43 -1.60 -1.95
CA THR A 267 -4.84 -1.88 -1.64
C THR A 267 -5.19 -3.31 -2.05
N LEU A 268 -6.47 -3.71 -1.87
CA LEU A 268 -6.99 -4.98 -2.33
C LEU A 268 -7.07 -5.01 -3.85
N PHE A 269 -6.31 -5.94 -4.44
CA PHE A 269 -6.41 -6.36 -5.83
C PHE A 269 -6.78 -7.83 -5.87
N GLY A 270 -7.96 -8.18 -6.36
CA GLY A 270 -8.49 -9.55 -6.25
C GLY A 270 -7.56 -10.57 -6.87
N ARG A 271 -7.23 -10.40 -8.15
CA ARG A 271 -6.32 -11.28 -8.89
C ARG A 271 -4.94 -11.36 -8.24
N ASP A 272 -4.31 -10.22 -7.97
CA ASP A 272 -2.96 -10.16 -7.42
C ASP A 272 -2.89 -10.83 -6.04
N SER A 273 -3.87 -10.57 -5.17
CA SER A 273 -3.94 -11.20 -3.86
C SER A 273 -4.16 -12.71 -3.97
N LEU A 274 -4.98 -13.17 -4.91
CA LEU A 274 -5.22 -14.58 -5.16
C LEU A 274 -3.95 -15.30 -5.63
N VAL A 275 -3.22 -14.74 -6.59
CA VAL A 275 -1.99 -15.35 -7.14
C VAL A 275 -0.85 -15.33 -6.13
N ALA A 276 -0.63 -14.20 -5.45
CA ALA A 276 0.37 -14.11 -4.41
C ALA A 276 0.09 -15.11 -3.27
N SER A 277 -1.17 -15.23 -2.86
CA SER A 277 -1.59 -16.21 -1.85
C SER A 277 -1.40 -17.65 -2.31
N TYR A 278 -1.74 -17.97 -3.57
CA TYR A 278 -1.49 -19.29 -4.16
C TYR A 278 0.00 -19.65 -4.11
N GLN A 279 0.87 -18.74 -4.54
CA GLN A 279 2.32 -18.95 -4.52
C GLN A 279 2.90 -19.05 -3.10
N ALA A 280 2.26 -18.38 -2.14
CA ALA A 280 2.67 -18.35 -0.74
C ALA A 280 2.10 -19.49 0.11
N LEU A 281 1.21 -20.34 -0.44
CA LEU A 281 0.56 -21.45 0.28
C LEU A 281 1.52 -22.33 1.11
N PRO A 282 2.71 -22.74 0.60
CA PRO A 282 3.63 -23.57 1.37
C PRO A 282 4.25 -22.89 2.59
N PHE A 283 4.18 -21.55 2.65
CA PHE A 283 4.90 -20.76 3.64
C PHE A 283 3.94 -20.07 4.62
N VAL A 284 2.85 -19.48 4.10
CA VAL A 284 1.90 -18.66 4.87
C VAL A 284 0.46 -18.85 4.36
N PRO A 285 -0.15 -20.04 4.58
CA PRO A 285 -1.48 -20.37 4.05
C PRO A 285 -2.60 -19.46 4.57
N GLU A 286 -2.40 -18.80 5.73
CA GLU A 286 -3.33 -17.81 6.29
C GLU A 286 -3.65 -16.67 5.29
N LEU A 287 -2.70 -16.29 4.43
CA LEU A 287 -2.95 -15.27 3.39
C LEU A 287 -4.04 -15.72 2.42
N ALA A 288 -4.04 -16.99 2.02
CA ALA A 288 -5.05 -17.56 1.14
C ALA A 288 -6.41 -17.64 1.83
N GLU A 289 -6.46 -18.10 3.08
CA GLU A 289 -7.70 -18.15 3.87
C GLU A 289 -8.36 -16.77 3.97
N ASN A 290 -7.56 -15.77 4.36
CA ASN A 290 -8.03 -14.40 4.52
C ASN A 290 -8.46 -13.81 3.16
N THR A 291 -7.70 -14.05 2.10
CA THR A 291 -8.00 -13.57 0.74
C THR A 291 -9.33 -14.09 0.25
N LEU A 292 -9.56 -15.39 0.37
CA LEU A 292 -10.82 -16.00 -0.05
C LEU A 292 -12.01 -15.45 0.75
N ARG A 293 -11.91 -15.33 2.07
CA ARG A 293 -13.00 -14.77 2.90
C ARG A 293 -13.32 -13.33 2.55
N VAL A 294 -12.30 -12.49 2.37
CA VAL A 294 -12.49 -11.07 2.06
C VAL A 294 -13.05 -10.89 0.65
N LEU A 295 -12.59 -11.65 -0.33
CA LEU A 295 -13.13 -11.58 -1.69
C LEU A 295 -14.55 -12.14 -1.78
N ALA A 296 -14.87 -13.21 -1.06
CA ALA A 296 -16.22 -13.74 -0.97
C ALA A 296 -17.19 -12.71 -0.34
N ALA A 297 -16.77 -12.04 0.73
CA ALA A 297 -17.57 -10.99 1.37
C ALA A 297 -17.77 -9.73 0.50
N ARG A 298 -17.01 -9.59 -0.60
CA ARG A 298 -17.12 -8.50 -1.58
C ARG A 298 -17.51 -8.97 -2.99
N GLN A 299 -17.95 -10.22 -3.13
CA GLN A 299 -18.37 -10.78 -4.41
C GLN A 299 -19.54 -9.98 -4.99
N GLY A 300 -19.58 -9.82 -6.31
CA GLY A 300 -20.63 -9.09 -7.01
C GLY A 300 -22.00 -9.74 -6.78
N THR A 301 -23.03 -8.92 -6.59
CA THR A 301 -24.40 -9.39 -6.29
C THR A 301 -25.47 -8.80 -7.20
N LYS A 302 -25.11 -7.83 -8.03
CA LYS A 302 -26.00 -7.11 -8.94
C LYS A 302 -25.29 -6.85 -10.26
N VAL A 303 -26.06 -6.40 -11.25
CA VAL A 303 -25.52 -5.84 -12.49
C VAL A 303 -25.32 -4.34 -12.32
N ASP A 304 -24.08 -3.87 -12.47
CA ASP A 304 -23.72 -2.46 -12.41
C ASP A 304 -22.68 -2.13 -13.49
N ASP A 305 -23.15 -1.58 -14.61
CA ASP A 305 -22.32 -1.28 -15.79
C ASP A 305 -21.18 -0.31 -15.47
N PHE A 306 -21.38 0.62 -14.52
CA PHE A 306 -20.33 1.58 -14.17
C PHE A 306 -19.12 0.88 -13.55
N ARG A 307 -19.38 -0.15 -12.74
CA ARG A 307 -18.37 -0.90 -11.98
C ARG A 307 -17.94 -2.21 -12.63
N ASP A 308 -18.51 -2.56 -13.78
CA ASP A 308 -18.40 -3.90 -14.41
C ASP A 308 -18.85 -5.04 -13.47
N GLU A 309 -19.74 -4.74 -12.51
CA GLU A 309 -20.24 -5.71 -11.53
C GLU A 309 -21.27 -6.64 -12.17
N GLU A 310 -21.09 -7.94 -11.94
CA GLU A 310 -22.04 -8.99 -12.31
C GLU A 310 -22.17 -9.95 -11.12
N PRO A 311 -23.34 -10.57 -10.87
CA PRO A 311 -23.53 -11.56 -9.81
C PRO A 311 -22.50 -12.68 -9.88
N GLY A 312 -21.83 -12.98 -8.77
CA GLY A 312 -20.83 -14.03 -8.66
C GLY A 312 -19.40 -13.62 -9.05
N ARG A 313 -19.23 -12.45 -9.68
CA ARG A 313 -17.92 -11.96 -10.10
C ARG A 313 -17.05 -11.54 -8.91
N ILE A 314 -15.75 -11.85 -8.97
CA ILE A 314 -14.76 -11.38 -7.98
C ILE A 314 -14.18 -10.03 -8.44
N LEU A 315 -14.00 -9.10 -7.50
CA LEU A 315 -13.52 -7.75 -7.79
C LEU A 315 -12.10 -7.74 -8.36
N HIS A 316 -11.83 -6.73 -9.20
CA HIS A 316 -10.48 -6.37 -9.67
C HIS A 316 -9.74 -5.62 -8.57
N GLU A 317 -10.26 -4.48 -8.11
CA GLU A 317 -9.63 -3.67 -7.07
C GLU A 317 -10.63 -2.84 -6.24
N LEU A 318 -10.15 -2.37 -5.09
CA LEU A 318 -10.88 -1.50 -4.16
C LEU A 318 -10.05 -0.24 -3.86
N ARG A 319 -10.65 0.95 -3.98
CA ARG A 319 -10.01 2.26 -3.81
C ARG A 319 -10.80 3.17 -2.88
N PHE A 320 -10.10 4.12 -2.27
CA PHE A 320 -10.61 5.03 -1.24
C PHE A 320 -10.38 6.52 -1.56
N GLY A 321 -9.88 6.79 -2.76
CA GLY A 321 -9.54 8.12 -3.24
C GLY A 321 -10.73 9.04 -3.53
N GLU A 322 -10.43 10.32 -3.73
CA GLU A 322 -11.39 11.40 -3.98
C GLU A 322 -12.25 11.12 -5.21
N LEU A 323 -11.65 10.68 -6.32
CA LEU A 323 -12.38 10.48 -7.57
C LEU A 323 -13.44 9.38 -7.44
N VAL A 324 -13.17 8.40 -6.59
CA VAL A 324 -14.10 7.29 -6.36
C VAL A 324 -15.19 7.69 -5.37
N HIS A 325 -14.89 8.53 -4.37
CA HIS A 325 -15.90 9.12 -3.47
C HIS A 325 -17.00 9.84 -4.25
N PHE A 326 -16.64 10.62 -5.28
CA PHE A 326 -17.60 11.34 -6.14
C PHE A 326 -18.17 10.51 -7.31
N GLY A 327 -17.82 9.21 -7.41
CA GLY A 327 -18.28 8.35 -8.50
C GLY A 327 -17.75 8.75 -9.89
N GLU A 328 -16.61 9.44 -9.96
CA GLU A 328 -15.93 9.78 -11.22
C GLU A 328 -15.07 8.63 -11.73
N ARG A 329 -14.71 7.69 -10.83
CA ARG A 329 -13.99 6.46 -11.13
C ARG A 329 -14.71 5.26 -10.51
N PRO A 330 -14.69 4.08 -11.16
CA PRO A 330 -15.49 2.93 -10.72
C PRO A 330 -14.88 2.10 -9.59
N HIS A 331 -13.64 2.40 -9.16
CA HIS A 331 -12.76 1.54 -8.38
C HIS A 331 -13.15 1.25 -6.90
N SER A 332 -14.41 1.41 -6.48
CA SER A 332 -14.82 1.10 -5.09
C SER A 332 -16.17 0.38 -4.95
N PRO A 333 -16.18 -0.96 -5.05
CA PRO A 333 -15.19 -1.79 -5.74
C PRO A 333 -15.41 -1.78 -7.27
N TYR A 334 -14.36 -2.11 -8.02
CA TYR A 334 -14.43 -2.32 -9.48
C TYR A 334 -14.19 -3.79 -9.82
N PHE A 335 -14.91 -4.30 -10.82
CA PHE A 335 -14.97 -5.71 -11.18
C PHE A 335 -14.43 -6.00 -12.59
N GLY A 336 -13.68 -5.10 -13.21
CA GLY A 336 -13.10 -5.30 -14.54
C GLY A 336 -11.94 -6.30 -14.59
N THR A 337 -12.20 -7.53 -14.15
CA THR A 337 -11.34 -8.72 -14.20
C THR A 337 -12.24 -9.91 -14.53
N SER A 338 -11.84 -10.72 -15.50
CA SER A 338 -12.50 -11.97 -15.85
C SER A 338 -11.72 -13.20 -15.38
N ASP A 339 -10.46 -13.01 -15.00
CA ASP A 339 -9.56 -14.05 -14.50
C ASP A 339 -9.59 -14.22 -12.98
N ALA A 340 -9.94 -13.20 -12.19
CA ALA A 340 -10.03 -13.33 -10.73
C ALA A 340 -11.10 -14.35 -10.29
N THR A 341 -12.25 -14.38 -10.95
CA THR A 341 -13.36 -15.31 -10.60
C THR A 341 -12.97 -16.78 -10.74
N PRO A 342 -12.44 -17.28 -11.87
CA PRO A 342 -11.95 -18.65 -11.94
C PRO A 342 -10.74 -18.89 -11.02
N PHE A 343 -9.85 -17.90 -10.84
CA PHE A 343 -8.70 -18.07 -9.93
C PHE A 343 -9.11 -18.20 -8.46
N PHE A 344 -10.18 -17.54 -8.03
CA PHE A 344 -10.78 -17.71 -6.70
C PHE A 344 -11.15 -19.16 -6.42
N LEU A 345 -11.77 -19.83 -7.40
CA LEU A 345 -12.14 -21.24 -7.33
C LEU A 345 -10.91 -22.16 -7.28
N ILE A 346 -9.88 -21.85 -8.07
CA ILE A 346 -8.61 -22.58 -8.08
C ILE A 346 -7.94 -22.50 -6.71
N LEU A 347 -7.83 -21.29 -6.14
CA LEU A 347 -7.21 -21.10 -4.83
C LEU A 347 -7.99 -21.78 -3.71
N LEU A 348 -9.33 -21.70 -3.73
CA LEU A 348 -10.17 -22.37 -2.73
C LEU A 348 -9.86 -23.87 -2.65
N GLU A 349 -9.76 -24.50 -3.82
CA GLU A 349 -9.52 -25.93 -3.90
C GLU A 349 -8.07 -26.32 -3.56
N GLU A 350 -7.08 -25.55 -4.03
CA GLU A 350 -5.68 -25.79 -3.72
C GLU A 350 -5.41 -25.63 -2.22
N LEU A 351 -6.01 -24.61 -1.60
CA LEU A 351 -5.92 -24.39 -0.16
C LEU A 351 -6.50 -25.58 0.62
N GLU A 352 -7.67 -26.08 0.23
CA GLU A 352 -8.29 -27.25 0.86
C GLU A 352 -7.37 -28.48 0.74
N ARG A 353 -6.79 -28.73 -0.44
CA ARG A 353 -5.84 -29.84 -0.63
C ARG A 353 -4.58 -29.69 0.21
N TRP A 354 -4.03 -28.48 0.28
CA TRP A 354 -2.76 -28.21 0.93
C TRP A 354 -2.87 -28.28 2.45
N THR A 355 -3.95 -27.71 3.00
CA THR A 355 -4.13 -27.55 4.46
C THR A 355 -5.05 -28.61 5.08
N GLY A 356 -5.88 -29.27 4.28
CA GLY A 356 -6.98 -30.11 4.77
C GLY A 356 -8.12 -29.31 5.41
N ASN A 357 -8.19 -27.98 5.22
CA ASN A 357 -9.23 -27.12 5.79
C ASN A 357 -10.56 -27.25 5.02
N THR A 358 -11.18 -28.42 5.12
CA THR A 358 -12.48 -28.73 4.51
C THR A 358 -13.61 -27.86 5.06
N GLU A 359 -13.48 -27.37 6.30
CA GLU A 359 -14.44 -26.47 6.94
C GLU A 359 -14.55 -25.14 6.21
N LEU A 360 -13.41 -24.53 5.86
CA LEU A 360 -13.38 -23.32 5.03
C LEU A 360 -13.96 -23.55 3.63
N ALA A 361 -13.66 -24.71 3.03
CA ALA A 361 -14.23 -25.05 1.73
C ALA A 361 -15.77 -25.16 1.76
N ARG A 362 -16.36 -25.64 2.87
CA ARG A 362 -17.81 -25.62 3.09
C ARG A 362 -18.33 -24.22 3.41
N GLU A 363 -17.61 -23.45 4.22
CA GLU A 363 -17.94 -22.05 4.54
C GLU A 363 -18.12 -21.22 3.26
N LEU A 364 -17.23 -21.40 2.29
CA LEU A 364 -17.18 -20.63 1.05
C LEU A 364 -17.94 -21.26 -0.14
N GLU A 365 -18.65 -22.37 0.08
CA GLU A 365 -19.45 -23.02 -0.95
C GLU A 365 -20.44 -22.06 -1.65
N PRO A 366 -21.22 -21.21 -0.93
CA PRO A 366 -22.15 -20.30 -1.61
C PRO A 366 -21.45 -19.33 -2.56
N ALA A 367 -20.29 -18.81 -2.16
CA ALA A 367 -19.49 -17.92 -2.99
C ALA A 367 -18.87 -18.65 -4.20
N ALA A 368 -18.41 -19.89 -4.00
CA ALA A 368 -17.90 -20.72 -5.08
C ALA A 368 -18.98 -21.05 -6.12
N ARG A 369 -20.20 -21.39 -5.67
CA ARG A 369 -21.34 -21.64 -6.57
C ARG A 369 -21.76 -20.39 -7.32
N ALA A 370 -21.75 -19.22 -6.67
CA ALA A 370 -22.01 -17.95 -7.34
C ALA A 370 -20.94 -17.64 -8.40
N ALA A 371 -19.66 -17.90 -8.13
CA ALA A 371 -18.58 -17.73 -9.11
C ALA A 371 -18.70 -18.69 -10.30
N LEU A 372 -19.10 -19.95 -10.07
CA LEU A 372 -19.44 -20.89 -11.15
C LEU A 372 -20.65 -20.40 -11.97
N GLY A 373 -21.69 -19.89 -11.30
CA GLY A 373 -22.85 -19.28 -11.96
C GLY A 373 -22.46 -18.08 -12.83
N TRP A 374 -21.53 -17.24 -12.36
CA TRP A 374 -20.99 -16.14 -13.18
C TRP A 374 -20.34 -16.66 -14.46
N ILE A 375 -19.49 -17.70 -14.35
CA ILE A 375 -18.81 -18.30 -15.52
C ILE A 375 -19.83 -18.75 -16.57
N ASP A 376 -20.91 -19.41 -16.15
CA ASP A 376 -21.89 -20.00 -17.05
C ASP A 376 -22.94 -19.00 -17.59
N GLU A 377 -23.29 -17.95 -16.81
CA GLU A 377 -24.37 -17.02 -17.18
C GLU A 377 -23.88 -15.68 -17.75
N TYR A 378 -22.78 -15.14 -17.21
CA TYR A 378 -22.27 -13.80 -17.57
C TYR A 378 -20.93 -13.86 -18.31
N GLY A 379 -20.14 -14.89 -18.01
CA GLY A 379 -18.83 -15.12 -18.61
C GLY A 379 -18.93 -15.61 -20.05
N ASP A 380 -19.88 -16.49 -20.37
CA ASP A 380 -20.15 -17.03 -21.71
C ASP A 380 -21.30 -16.26 -22.38
N ARG A 381 -20.97 -15.13 -23.01
CA ARG A 381 -21.98 -14.15 -23.46
C ARG A 381 -22.72 -14.60 -24.72
N ASP A 382 -22.06 -15.39 -25.57
CA ASP A 382 -22.65 -15.88 -26.82
C ASP A 382 -23.12 -17.35 -26.75
N GLY A 383 -22.81 -18.06 -25.66
CA GLY A 383 -23.25 -19.42 -25.39
C GLY A 383 -22.43 -20.48 -26.09
N ASP A 384 -21.22 -20.16 -26.56
CA ASP A 384 -20.31 -21.10 -27.22
C ASP A 384 -19.43 -21.90 -26.24
N GLY A 385 -19.47 -21.54 -24.96
CA GLY A 385 -18.74 -22.19 -23.87
C GLY A 385 -17.39 -21.55 -23.53
N TYR A 386 -16.99 -20.49 -24.22
CA TYR A 386 -15.80 -19.71 -23.89
C TYR A 386 -16.14 -18.48 -23.08
N VAL A 387 -15.34 -18.20 -22.05
CA VAL A 387 -15.52 -16.98 -21.24
C VAL A 387 -14.90 -15.79 -21.95
N GLU A 388 -15.69 -14.76 -22.25
CA GLU A 388 -15.23 -13.53 -22.86
C GLU A 388 -15.27 -12.34 -21.92
N TYR A 389 -14.58 -11.27 -22.30
CA TYR A 389 -14.70 -9.99 -21.65
C TYR A 389 -14.89 -8.85 -22.63
N GLU A 390 -15.62 -7.85 -22.17
CA GLU A 390 -15.74 -6.54 -22.77
C GLU A 390 -16.26 -5.60 -21.69
N ARG A 391 -15.57 -4.47 -21.53
CA ARG A 391 -15.92 -3.45 -20.55
C ARG A 391 -17.33 -2.90 -20.80
N ARG A 392 -18.08 -2.75 -19.72
CA ARG A 392 -19.40 -2.08 -19.73
C ARG A 392 -19.24 -0.57 -19.68
N ASN A 393 -18.24 -0.08 -18.94
CA ASN A 393 -17.91 1.34 -18.84
C ASN A 393 -16.79 1.73 -19.82
N VAL A 394 -17.17 2.26 -20.99
CA VAL A 394 -16.21 2.65 -22.05
C VAL A 394 -15.41 3.92 -21.75
N GLU A 395 -15.84 4.73 -20.78
CA GLU A 395 -15.17 5.99 -20.46
C GLU A 395 -14.00 5.79 -19.49
N SER A 396 -14.18 4.93 -18.49
CA SER A 396 -13.20 4.76 -17.40
C SER A 396 -12.89 3.32 -17.01
N GLY A 397 -13.54 2.33 -17.64
CA GLY A 397 -13.23 0.92 -17.46
C GLY A 397 -11.99 0.49 -18.25
N LEU A 398 -11.29 -0.50 -17.71
CA LEU A 398 -10.13 -1.16 -18.34
C LEU A 398 -10.53 -1.79 -19.67
N GLU A 399 -9.75 -1.50 -20.71
CA GLU A 399 -9.94 -2.08 -22.05
C GLU A 399 -9.78 -3.61 -22.02
N ASN A 400 -8.72 -4.08 -21.35
CA ASN A 400 -8.43 -5.49 -21.18
C ASN A 400 -8.75 -5.90 -19.73
N GLN A 401 -9.59 -6.91 -19.56
CA GLN A 401 -10.01 -7.42 -18.24
C GLN A 401 -9.39 -8.79 -17.94
N CYS A 402 -8.26 -9.12 -18.57
CA CYS A 402 -7.47 -10.32 -18.29
C CYS A 402 -6.17 -9.94 -17.56
N TRP A 403 -5.31 -10.92 -17.24
CA TRP A 403 -4.00 -10.71 -16.61
C TRP A 403 -3.15 -9.64 -17.33
N LYS A 404 -3.32 -9.50 -18.64
CA LYS A 404 -2.65 -8.48 -19.47
C LYS A 404 -3.56 -7.25 -19.64
N ASP A 405 -3.83 -6.56 -18.54
CA ASP A 405 -4.85 -5.51 -18.45
C ASP A 405 -4.47 -4.15 -19.06
N SER A 406 -3.23 -3.96 -19.52
CA SER A 406 -2.84 -2.74 -20.25
C SER A 406 -3.53 -2.67 -21.60
N TRP A 407 -3.98 -1.47 -22.01
CA TRP A 407 -4.84 -1.25 -23.19
C TRP A 407 -4.27 -1.79 -24.51
N ASN A 408 -2.95 -1.85 -24.65
CA ASN A 408 -2.24 -2.30 -25.86
C ASN A 408 -1.72 -3.74 -25.78
N SER A 409 -2.16 -4.55 -24.81
CA SER A 409 -1.54 -5.86 -24.54
C SER A 409 -2.02 -6.98 -25.44
N ILE A 410 -3.22 -6.89 -25.98
CA ILE A 410 -3.81 -7.93 -26.82
C ILE A 410 -3.75 -7.47 -28.27
N ALA A 411 -2.71 -7.93 -28.96
CA ALA A 411 -2.43 -7.55 -30.34
C ALA A 411 -2.19 -8.78 -31.21
N TYR A 412 -2.51 -8.66 -32.49
CA TYR A 412 -2.13 -9.61 -33.52
C TYR A 412 -0.65 -9.44 -33.90
N ALA A 413 -0.11 -10.42 -34.63
CA ALA A 413 1.29 -10.43 -35.06
C ALA A 413 1.70 -9.21 -35.91
N ASP A 414 0.74 -8.52 -36.54
CA ASP A 414 0.96 -7.30 -37.31
C ASP A 414 0.92 -6.01 -36.47
N GLY A 415 0.69 -6.12 -35.15
CA GLY A 415 0.60 -5.01 -34.21
C GLY A 415 -0.78 -4.37 -34.09
N SER A 416 -1.78 -4.83 -34.85
CA SER A 416 -3.16 -4.39 -34.68
C SER A 416 -3.75 -4.93 -33.38
N LEU A 417 -4.54 -4.11 -32.67
CA LEU A 417 -5.19 -4.52 -31.41
C LEU A 417 -6.42 -5.38 -31.70
N ALA A 418 -6.64 -6.41 -30.88
CA ALA A 418 -7.80 -7.27 -30.99
C ALA A 418 -9.07 -6.54 -30.53
N ALA A 419 -10.19 -6.77 -31.21
CA ALA A 419 -11.47 -6.16 -30.87
C ALA A 419 -12.24 -6.99 -29.84
N THR A 420 -12.95 -6.31 -28.94
CA THR A 420 -13.86 -6.95 -27.97
C THR A 420 -15.17 -7.40 -28.61
N PRO A 421 -15.88 -8.39 -28.02
CA PRO A 421 -15.49 -9.21 -26.86
C PRO A 421 -14.28 -10.14 -27.12
N LEU A 422 -13.45 -10.35 -26.10
CA LEU A 422 -12.23 -11.15 -26.21
C LEU A 422 -12.29 -12.41 -25.35
N ALA A 423 -12.05 -13.56 -25.99
CA ALA A 423 -11.87 -14.86 -25.35
C ALA A 423 -10.38 -15.28 -25.41
N THR A 424 -9.58 -14.83 -24.44
CA THR A 424 -8.14 -15.16 -24.42
C THR A 424 -7.91 -16.60 -23.95
N CYS A 425 -6.93 -17.30 -24.53
CA CYS A 425 -6.66 -18.71 -24.19
C CYS A 425 -6.28 -18.92 -22.72
N GLU A 426 -5.67 -17.91 -22.09
CA GLU A 426 -5.30 -17.94 -20.68
C GLU A 426 -6.52 -18.04 -19.76
N ILE A 427 -7.56 -17.23 -20.02
CA ILE A 427 -8.84 -17.30 -19.28
C ILE A 427 -9.46 -18.68 -19.45
N GLN A 428 -9.45 -19.24 -20.66
CA GLN A 428 -10.06 -20.56 -20.90
C GLN A 428 -9.35 -21.66 -20.12
N GLY A 429 -8.02 -21.59 -20.02
CA GLY A 429 -7.23 -22.49 -19.17
C GLY A 429 -7.63 -22.39 -17.69
N LEU A 430 -7.80 -21.17 -17.18
CA LEU A 430 -8.23 -20.91 -15.80
C LEU A 430 -9.65 -21.44 -15.55
N VAL A 431 -10.59 -21.19 -16.47
CA VAL A 431 -11.97 -21.66 -16.36
C VAL A 431 -12.04 -23.19 -16.34
N TYR A 432 -11.28 -23.85 -17.22
CA TYR A 432 -11.20 -25.30 -17.25
C TYR A 432 -10.65 -25.88 -15.94
N ASP A 433 -9.56 -25.30 -15.41
CA ASP A 433 -8.96 -25.73 -14.14
C ASP A 433 -9.90 -25.50 -12.96
N ALA A 434 -10.52 -24.32 -12.88
CA ALA A 434 -11.52 -23.96 -11.89
C ALA A 434 -12.69 -24.96 -11.86
N LYS A 435 -13.30 -25.25 -13.02
CA LYS A 435 -14.41 -26.23 -13.11
C LYS A 435 -13.96 -27.64 -12.70
N SER A 436 -12.77 -28.06 -13.12
CA SER A 436 -12.21 -29.38 -12.78
C SER A 436 -11.97 -29.53 -11.26
N ARG A 437 -11.44 -28.48 -10.63
CA ARG A 437 -11.20 -28.41 -9.19
C ARG A 437 -12.49 -28.36 -8.39
N CYS A 438 -13.44 -27.51 -8.78
CA CYS A 438 -14.75 -27.45 -8.13
C CYS A 438 -15.53 -28.76 -8.26
N ALA A 439 -15.41 -29.49 -9.37
CA ALA A 439 -16.02 -30.81 -9.49
C ALA A 439 -15.48 -31.81 -8.45
N ARG A 440 -14.22 -31.66 -8.01
CA ARG A 440 -13.69 -32.43 -6.88
C ARG A 440 -14.32 -31.98 -5.56
N LEU A 441 -14.33 -30.67 -5.28
CA LEU A 441 -14.92 -30.14 -4.05
C LEU A 441 -16.40 -30.53 -3.93
N ALA A 442 -17.16 -30.47 -5.03
CA ALA A 442 -18.55 -30.91 -5.08
C ALA A 442 -18.70 -32.37 -4.61
N ARG A 443 -17.91 -33.27 -5.20
CA ARG A 443 -17.94 -34.71 -4.91
C ARG A 443 -17.45 -35.07 -3.50
N GLU A 444 -16.44 -34.37 -3.00
CA GLU A 444 -15.68 -34.80 -1.81
C GLU A 444 -15.98 -33.96 -0.56
N VAL A 445 -16.48 -32.74 -0.71
CA VAL A 445 -16.60 -31.75 0.36
C VAL A 445 -18.02 -31.21 0.52
N TRP A 446 -18.71 -30.91 -0.59
CA TRP A 446 -20.05 -30.29 -0.61
C TRP A 446 -21.21 -31.29 -0.72
N ASP A 447 -20.92 -32.59 -0.75
CA ASP A 447 -21.91 -33.67 -0.78
C ASP A 447 -22.89 -33.60 -1.98
N ASP A 448 -22.39 -33.23 -3.17
CA ASP A 448 -23.13 -33.16 -4.44
C ASP A 448 -23.08 -34.48 -5.24
#